data_AF-A0AAE2ZEG7-F1
#
_entry.id   AF-A0AAE2ZEG7-F1
#
_cell.length_a   1.000
_cell.length_b   1.000
_cell.length_c   1.000
_cell.angle_alpha   90.00
_cell.angle_beta   90.00
_cell.angle_gamma   90.00
#
_symmetry.space_group_name_H-M   'P 1'
#
loop_
_entity.id
_entity.type
_entity.pdbx_description
1 polymer ?
#
loop_
_entity_poly.entity_id
_entity_poly.type
_entity_poly.pdbx_seq_one_letter_code
_entity_poly.pdbx_strand_id
1 'polypeptide(L)'
;MQKSITERVFNRSLTALILVLAFSTFNTYANQSQESGTISFNGAVVHPTCTNAVSDTHIKLSCLNNTESTMTNIGLNNITQEKDWNVINDGRNEYSYNWINEEKQLRMLTIKYI
;
A
#
# COMPACT_ATOMS: atom_id res chain seq x y z
N MET A 1 -55.83 23.81 53.49
CA MET A 1 -54.65 24.63 53.86
C MET A 1 -54.04 25.20 52.59
N GLN A 2 -54.25 26.49 52.32
CA GLN A 2 -53.81 27.18 51.10
C GLN A 2 -52.41 27.75 51.38
N LYS A 3 -51.36 27.13 50.84
CA LYS A 3 -49.98 27.62 51.02
C LYS A 3 -49.82 28.99 50.34
N SER A 4 -49.23 29.93 51.06
CA SER A 4 -49.03 31.31 50.62
C SER A 4 -48.16 31.37 49.35
N ILE A 5 -48.50 32.29 48.44
CA ILE A 5 -47.82 32.47 47.15
C ILE A 5 -46.30 32.69 47.35
N THR A 6 -45.90 33.29 48.46
CA THR A 6 -44.50 33.55 48.82
C THR A 6 -43.68 32.26 49.06
N GLU A 7 -44.26 31.21 49.65
CA GLU A 7 -43.58 29.91 49.82
C GLU A 7 -43.35 29.21 48.48
N ARG A 8 -44.31 29.32 47.53
CA ARG A 8 -44.16 28.73 46.19
C ARG A 8 -43.04 29.39 45.39
N VAL A 9 -42.87 30.71 45.51
CA VAL A 9 -41.84 31.46 44.79
C VAL A 9 -40.45 31.14 45.36
N PHE A 10 -40.32 31.12 46.69
CA PHE A 10 -39.06 30.77 47.36
C PHE A 10 -38.59 29.35 47.03
N ASN A 11 -39.51 28.37 47.04
CA ASN A 11 -39.17 26.98 46.73
C ASN A 11 -38.77 26.78 45.25
N ARG A 12 -39.34 27.57 44.33
CA ARG A 12 -39.00 27.53 42.89
C ARG A 12 -37.63 28.15 42.60
N SER A 13 -37.29 29.25 43.27
CA SER A 13 -35.98 29.89 43.13
C SER A 13 -34.86 29.03 43.73
N LEU A 14 -35.10 28.37 44.87
CA LEU A 14 -34.13 27.49 45.50
C LEU A 14 -33.85 26.24 44.66
N THR A 15 -34.90 25.63 44.10
CA THR A 15 -34.77 24.47 43.21
C THR A 15 -34.04 24.81 41.91
N ALA A 16 -34.29 25.99 41.33
CA ALA A 16 -33.57 26.46 40.16
C ALA A 16 -32.06 26.65 40.43
N LEU A 17 -31.69 27.18 41.60
CA LEU A 17 -30.28 27.40 41.96
C LEU A 17 -29.51 26.10 42.17
N ILE A 18 -30.15 25.09 42.78
CA ILE A 18 -29.56 23.76 42.96
C ILE A 18 -29.34 23.06 41.62
N LEU A 19 -30.26 23.23 40.66
CA LEU A 19 -30.13 22.67 39.32
C LEU A 19 -28.93 23.25 38.57
N VAL A 20 -28.70 24.57 38.63
CA VAL A 20 -27.56 25.23 37.95
C VAL A 20 -26.21 24.76 38.50
N LEU A 21 -26.10 24.55 39.81
CA LEU A 21 -24.87 24.04 40.43
C LEU A 21 -24.59 22.56 40.11
N ALA A 22 -25.63 21.76 39.84
CA ALA A 22 -25.45 20.36 39.47
C ALA A 22 -24.91 20.16 38.04
N PHE A 23 -25.14 21.11 37.13
CA PHE A 23 -24.66 20.99 35.74
C PHE A 23 -23.20 21.40 35.56
N SER A 24 -22.60 22.15 36.50
CA SER A 24 -21.23 22.65 36.37
C SER A 24 -20.14 21.70 36.89
N THR A 25 -20.49 20.54 37.46
CA THR A 25 -19.53 19.63 38.07
C THR A 25 -19.10 18.44 37.20
N PHE A 26 -19.64 18.28 35.99
CA PHE A 26 -19.25 17.19 35.10
C PHE A 26 -18.10 17.62 34.18
N ASN A 27 -16.88 17.63 34.73
CA ASN A 27 -15.69 17.57 33.89
C ASN A 27 -15.58 16.14 33.33
N THR A 28 -16.18 15.91 32.16
CA THR A 28 -15.91 14.68 31.39
C THR A 28 -14.46 14.78 30.92
N TYR A 29 -13.56 14.11 31.63
CA TYR A 29 -12.24 13.79 31.10
C TYR A 29 -12.43 12.69 30.07
N ALA A 30 -12.52 13.07 28.79
CA ALA A 30 -12.41 12.12 27.69
C ALA A 30 -10.98 11.58 27.71
N ASN A 31 -10.76 10.52 28.46
CA ASN A 31 -9.49 9.80 28.45
C ASN A 31 -9.34 9.23 27.05
N GLN A 32 -8.56 9.90 26.19
CA GLN A 32 -8.24 9.35 24.88
C GLN A 32 -7.37 8.12 25.13
N SER A 33 -7.98 6.93 25.06
CA SER A 33 -7.26 5.68 24.96
C SER A 33 -6.53 5.67 23.61
N GLN A 34 -5.38 6.33 23.55
CA GLN A 34 -4.46 6.20 22.42
C GLN A 34 -3.84 4.81 22.50
N GLU A 35 -4.51 3.86 21.87
CA GLU A 35 -3.91 2.56 21.57
C GLU A 35 -2.85 2.78 20.49
N SER A 36 -1.60 2.90 20.91
CA SER A 36 -0.45 2.95 20.01
C SER A 36 0.31 1.64 20.08
N GLY A 37 0.60 1.06 18.92
CA GLY A 37 1.45 -0.12 18.78
C GLY A 37 2.48 0.10 17.68
N THR A 38 3.56 -0.68 17.70
CA THR A 38 4.54 -0.71 16.62
C THR A 38 4.24 -1.91 15.73
N ILE A 39 4.04 -1.67 14.43
CA ILE A 39 3.99 -2.73 13.43
C ILE A 39 5.37 -2.81 12.79
N SER A 40 6.04 -3.95 12.98
CA SER A 40 7.33 -4.22 12.34
C SER A 40 7.12 -5.08 11.10
N PHE A 41 7.46 -4.53 9.94
CA PHE A 41 7.50 -5.29 8.69
C PHE A 41 8.92 -5.79 8.45
N ASN A 42 9.08 -7.11 8.38
CA ASN A 42 10.34 -7.75 8.03
C ASN A 42 10.17 -8.43 6.67
N GLY A 43 11.09 -8.15 5.75
CA GLY A 43 11.16 -8.78 4.45
C GLY A 43 12.61 -9.04 4.07
N ALA A 44 12.84 -10.09 3.29
CA ALA A 44 14.15 -10.39 2.70
C ALA A 44 14.04 -10.27 1.17
N VAL A 45 15.10 -9.78 0.54
CA VAL A 45 15.26 -9.95 -0.92
C VAL A 45 15.56 -11.42 -1.16
N VAL A 46 14.54 -12.17 -1.56
CA VAL A 46 14.61 -13.63 -1.74
C VAL A 46 15.48 -14.06 -2.93
N HIS A 47 15.86 -13.11 -3.79
CA HIS A 47 16.33 -13.39 -5.14
C HIS A 47 17.45 -12.42 -5.56
N PRO A 48 18.65 -12.91 -5.92
CA PRO A 48 19.72 -12.08 -6.46
C PRO A 48 19.32 -11.37 -7.76
N THR A 49 19.94 -10.23 -8.05
CA THR A 49 19.80 -9.52 -9.32
C THR A 49 20.26 -10.39 -10.49
N CYS A 50 19.47 -10.44 -11.57
CA CYS A 50 19.92 -11.06 -12.82
C CYS A 50 20.83 -10.11 -13.60
N THR A 51 21.74 -10.67 -14.40
CA THR A 51 22.59 -9.95 -15.33
C THR A 51 22.13 -10.19 -16.76
N ASN A 52 22.23 -9.17 -17.60
CA ASN A 52 21.77 -9.22 -18.98
C ASN A 52 22.96 -8.97 -19.93
N ALA A 53 23.08 -9.80 -20.96
CA ALA A 53 23.99 -9.57 -22.07
C ALA A 53 23.19 -9.46 -23.36
N VAL A 54 23.44 -8.41 -24.14
CA VAL A 54 22.73 -8.13 -25.40
C VAL A 54 23.67 -8.44 -26.56
N SER A 55 23.18 -9.18 -27.54
CA SER A 55 23.83 -9.42 -28.83
C SER A 55 22.88 -9.01 -29.95
N ASP A 56 23.36 -9.00 -31.20
CA ASP A 56 22.57 -8.58 -32.36
C ASP A 56 21.30 -9.43 -32.59
N THR A 57 21.29 -10.67 -32.10
CA THR A 57 20.21 -11.63 -32.37
C THR A 57 19.53 -12.15 -31.10
N HIS A 58 20.13 -11.96 -29.93
CA HIS A 58 19.62 -12.53 -28.67
C HIS A 58 19.92 -11.63 -27.48
N ILE A 59 19.01 -11.63 -26.51
CA ILE A 59 19.24 -11.15 -25.15
C ILE A 59 19.36 -12.35 -24.23
N LYS A 60 20.48 -12.42 -23.53
CA LYS A 60 20.81 -13.47 -22.59
C LYS A 60 20.59 -12.96 -21.19
N LEU A 61 19.68 -13.60 -20.48
CA LEU A 61 19.33 -13.29 -19.11
C LEU A 61 19.90 -14.37 -18.19
N SER A 62 20.80 -14.00 -17.29
CA SER A 62 21.42 -14.93 -16.34
C SER A 62 21.02 -14.53 -14.92
N CYS A 63 20.24 -15.39 -14.26
CA CYS A 63 19.80 -15.18 -12.89
C CYS A 63 20.54 -16.16 -11.98
N LEU A 64 21.04 -15.66 -10.84
CA LEU A 64 21.57 -16.54 -9.80
C LEU A 64 20.40 -17.10 -8.98
N ASN A 65 20.38 -18.41 -8.80
CA ASN A 65 19.45 -19.12 -7.94
C ASN A 65 20.27 -19.92 -6.92
N ASN A 66 20.41 -19.38 -5.71
CA ASN A 66 21.32 -19.88 -4.69
C ASN A 66 22.76 -20.02 -5.21
N THR A 67 23.15 -21.23 -5.63
CA THR A 67 24.48 -21.57 -6.14
C THR A 67 24.51 -21.85 -7.65
N GLU A 68 23.36 -21.95 -8.30
CA GLU A 68 23.23 -22.30 -9.72
C GLU A 68 22.79 -21.09 -10.54
N SER A 69 23.27 -20.99 -11.79
CA SER A 69 22.85 -19.93 -12.71
C SER A 69 21.82 -20.47 -13.69
N THR A 70 20.61 -19.92 -13.63
CA THR A 70 19.58 -20.15 -14.64
C THR A 70 19.78 -19.16 -15.78
N MET A 71 19.68 -19.65 -17.01
CA MET A 71 19.96 -18.88 -18.21
C MET A 71 18.78 -18.95 -19.17
N THR A 72 18.19 -17.79 -19.46
CA THR A 72 17.11 -17.66 -20.44
C THR A 72 17.60 -16.88 -21.65
N ASN A 73 17.37 -17.41 -22.84
CA ASN A 73 17.67 -16.74 -24.11
C ASN A 73 16.39 -16.20 -24.74
N ILE A 74 16.40 -14.90 -24.98
CA ILE A 74 15.31 -14.17 -25.61
C ILE A 74 15.77 -13.83 -27.04
N GLY A 75 15.23 -14.53 -28.04
CA GLY A 75 15.57 -14.29 -29.45
C GLY A 75 14.98 -12.99 -29.97
N LEU A 76 15.82 -12.14 -30.57
CA LEU A 76 15.41 -10.85 -31.13
C LEU A 76 14.73 -10.98 -32.51
N ASN A 77 14.96 -12.11 -33.19
CA ASN A 77 14.45 -12.35 -34.54
C ASN A 77 12.93 -12.64 -34.57
N ASN A 78 12.38 -13.16 -33.47
CA ASN A 78 10.95 -13.51 -33.33
C ASN A 78 10.14 -12.43 -32.60
N ILE A 79 10.71 -11.23 -32.43
CA ILE A 79 10.02 -10.11 -31.78
C ILE A 79 8.89 -9.56 -32.67
N THR A 80 8.82 -9.96 -33.96
CA THR A 80 7.88 -9.47 -34.98
C THR A 80 6.43 -9.33 -34.48
N GLN A 81 5.96 -10.21 -33.60
CA GLN A 81 4.62 -10.14 -33.00
C GLN A 81 4.66 -9.43 -31.64
N GLU A 82 3.74 -8.47 -31.44
CA GLU A 82 3.45 -7.97 -30.09
C GLU A 82 3.15 -9.16 -29.19
N LYS A 83 3.76 -9.15 -28.00
CA LYS A 83 3.64 -10.26 -27.07
C LYS A 83 3.30 -9.67 -25.72
N ASP A 84 2.14 -10.09 -25.21
CA ASP A 84 1.74 -9.87 -23.82
C ASP A 84 2.82 -10.37 -22.86
N TRP A 85 2.75 -9.97 -21.59
CA TRP A 85 3.75 -10.33 -20.60
C TRP A 85 3.97 -11.86 -20.51
N ASN A 86 5.20 -12.29 -20.75
CA ASN A 86 5.62 -13.68 -20.66
C ASN A 86 6.50 -13.87 -19.42
N VAL A 87 6.12 -14.83 -18.58
CA VAL A 87 6.87 -15.21 -17.39
C VAL A 87 8.08 -16.08 -17.77
N ILE A 88 9.24 -15.79 -17.20
CA ILE A 88 10.50 -16.54 -17.37
C ILE A 88 11.21 -16.73 -16.03
N ASN A 89 12.22 -17.62 -16.01
CA ASN A 89 12.98 -17.99 -14.80
C ASN A 89 12.07 -18.33 -13.62
N ASP A 90 11.16 -19.29 -13.83
CA ASP A 90 10.30 -19.85 -12.78
C ASP A 90 9.45 -18.81 -12.03
N GLY A 91 8.97 -17.76 -12.71
CA GLY A 91 8.11 -16.75 -12.10
C GLY A 91 8.84 -15.51 -11.60
N ARG A 92 10.17 -15.46 -11.70
CA ARG A 92 10.98 -14.36 -11.14
C ARG A 92 10.99 -13.13 -12.03
N ASN A 93 10.82 -13.32 -13.34
CA ASN A 93 10.85 -12.22 -14.28
C ASN A 93 9.71 -12.34 -15.28
N GLU A 94 9.27 -11.20 -15.79
CA GLU A 94 8.35 -11.09 -16.90
C GLU A 94 8.97 -10.22 -17.99
N TYR A 95 8.70 -10.53 -19.25
CA TYR A 95 9.10 -9.69 -20.37
C TYR A 95 7.97 -9.46 -21.37
N SER A 96 8.00 -8.32 -22.04
CA SER A 96 7.04 -7.95 -23.08
C SER A 96 7.73 -7.20 -24.23
N TYR A 97 7.08 -7.19 -25.39
CA TYR A 97 7.52 -6.48 -26.58
C TYR A 97 6.45 -5.51 -27.06
N ASN A 98 6.81 -4.23 -27.10
CA ASN A 98 5.91 -3.18 -27.57
C ASN A 98 6.57 -2.40 -28.70
N TRP A 99 5.77 -2.00 -29.69
CA TRP A 99 6.21 -1.01 -30.66
C TRP A 99 6.27 0.37 -30.00
N ILE A 100 7.40 1.05 -30.19
CA ILE A 100 7.50 2.48 -29.86
C ILE A 100 7.17 3.30 -31.11
N ASN A 101 7.59 2.79 -32.28
CA ASN A 101 7.30 3.39 -33.57
C ASN A 101 7.40 2.31 -34.67
N GLU A 102 6.27 1.91 -35.23
CA GLU A 102 6.20 0.88 -36.28
C GLU A 102 6.83 1.35 -37.59
N GLU A 103 6.61 2.60 -37.99
CA GLU A 103 7.13 3.18 -39.24
C GLU A 103 8.67 3.16 -39.27
N LYS A 104 9.30 3.46 -38.13
CA LYS A 104 10.75 3.47 -37.95
C LYS A 104 11.31 2.13 -37.51
N GLN A 105 10.47 1.09 -37.39
CA GLN A 105 10.85 -0.23 -36.93
C GLN A 105 11.53 -0.22 -35.54
N LEU A 106 11.09 0.68 -34.64
CA LEU A 106 11.65 0.83 -33.29
C LEU A 106 10.79 0.10 -32.25
N ARG A 107 11.43 -0.77 -31.46
CA ARG A 107 10.76 -1.61 -30.44
C ARG A 107 11.40 -1.48 -29.08
N MET A 108 10.57 -1.67 -28.06
CA MET A 108 10.98 -1.77 -26.67
C MET A 108 10.82 -3.21 -26.20
N LEU A 109 11.92 -3.80 -25.71
CA LEU A 109 11.83 -4.93 -24.80
C LEU A 109 11.84 -4.40 -23.38
N THR A 110 10.82 -4.74 -22.61
CA THR A 110 10.77 -4.46 -21.17
C THR A 110 10.94 -5.75 -20.39
N ILE A 111 11.84 -5.75 -19.42
CA ILE A 111 12.06 -6.86 -18.50
C ILE A 111 11.76 -6.36 -17.10
N LYS A 112 10.79 -7.00 -16.44
CA LYS A 112 10.38 -6.71 -15.07
C LYS A 112 10.88 -7.81 -14.14
N TYR A 113 11.49 -7.42 -13.03
CA TYR A 113 11.84 -8.31 -11.93
C TYR A 113 10.72 -8.31 -10.90
N ILE A 114 10.31 -9.48 -10.42
CA ILE A 114 9.22 -9.69 -9.45
C ILE A 114 9.79 -10.13 -8.10
#